data_AF-A0A7K2YXH9-F1
#
_entry.id   AF-A0A7K2YXH9-F1
#
_cell.length_a   1.000
_cell.length_b   1.000
_cell.length_c   1.000
_cell.angle_alpha   90.00
_cell.angle_beta   90.00
_cell.angle_gamma   90.00
#
_symmetry.space_group_name_H-M   'P 1'
#
loop_
_entity.id
_entity.type
_entity.pdbx_description
1 polymer ?
#
loop_
_entity_poly.entity_id
_entity_poly.type
_entity_poly.pdbx_seq_one_letter_code
_entity_poly.pdbx_strand_id
1 'polypeptide(L)'
;METDIVGVSEHRFDGGLLAATRRFEAAADVTREVGAGSVGVAHTLIALARMPGGVAAGLFARQGIPPDVLAAGLPGGGAGQASDAGAPRLGRLPVTAGLRAAFDAAAATARVDERVLLIALLARLEAGAVDLLAGYGRVDLDAWLTEVKAGRRVGDVFGPDGAIDPAAFGPGASRVLAVTVTEAGALGHERYGIALLLHALATTPGGLLEQAYLFLRRDVRALREQTLTLAGSRPRAGRGPAPERAPVPDEPVRQVL
;
A
#
# COMPACT_ATOMS: atom_id res chain seq x y z
N MET A 1 -24.21 -26.61 9.16
CA MET A 1 -24.07 -26.22 7.75
C MET A 1 -22.67 -25.67 7.60
N GLU A 2 -21.87 -26.28 6.75
CA GLU A 2 -20.54 -25.76 6.42
C GLU A 2 -20.75 -24.42 5.67
N THR A 3 -20.23 -23.33 6.23
CA THR A 3 -20.35 -22.02 5.58
C THR A 3 -19.41 -22.00 4.39
N ASP A 4 -19.98 -21.75 3.23
CA ASP A 4 -19.28 -21.72 1.96
C ASP A 4 -19.10 -20.28 1.48
N ILE A 5 -17.86 -19.93 1.13
CA ILE A 5 -17.48 -18.66 0.51
C ILE A 5 -17.20 -18.94 -0.97
N VAL A 6 -18.19 -18.64 -1.81
CA VAL A 6 -18.06 -18.70 -3.29
C VAL A 6 -17.85 -20.13 -3.84
N GLY A 7 -18.16 -21.19 -3.10
CA GLY A 7 -17.86 -22.59 -3.48
C GLY A 7 -16.67 -23.18 -2.71
N VAL A 8 -15.99 -22.38 -1.88
CA VAL A 8 -14.86 -22.77 -1.06
C VAL A 8 -15.22 -22.72 0.42
N SER A 9 -14.93 -23.83 1.11
CA SER A 9 -15.17 -23.90 2.55
C SER A 9 -14.38 -22.88 3.36
N GLU A 10 -15.04 -22.22 4.32
CA GLU A 10 -14.48 -21.17 5.16
C GLU A 10 -13.19 -21.61 5.90
N HIS A 11 -13.07 -22.89 6.27
CA HIS A 11 -11.89 -23.41 6.98
C HIS A 11 -10.59 -23.37 6.16
N ARG A 12 -10.68 -23.20 4.84
CA ARG A 12 -9.51 -23.06 3.96
C ARG A 12 -8.87 -21.69 4.06
N PHE A 13 -9.61 -20.69 4.52
CA PHE A 13 -9.14 -19.30 4.55
C PHE A 13 -8.40 -18.99 5.83
N ASP A 14 -7.43 -18.08 5.71
CA ASP A 14 -6.82 -17.45 6.87
C ASP A 14 -7.87 -16.67 7.70
N GLY A 15 -7.89 -16.89 9.01
CA GLY A 15 -8.86 -16.24 9.90
C GLY A 15 -8.73 -14.71 9.95
N GLY A 16 -7.51 -14.17 9.80
CA GLY A 16 -7.27 -12.73 9.72
C GLY A 16 -7.84 -12.13 8.44
N LEU A 17 -7.67 -12.83 7.30
CA LEU A 17 -8.29 -12.45 6.03
C LEU A 17 -9.83 -12.45 6.13
N LEU A 18 -10.42 -13.49 6.72
CA LEU A 18 -11.87 -13.55 6.91
C LEU A 18 -12.38 -12.43 7.81
N ALA A 19 -11.70 -12.15 8.92
CA ALA A 19 -12.09 -11.07 9.82
C ALA A 19 -12.00 -9.70 9.13
N ALA A 20 -10.88 -9.42 8.46
CA ALA A 20 -10.63 -8.13 7.82
C ALA A 20 -11.57 -7.85 6.63
N THR A 21 -11.96 -8.89 5.90
CA THR A 21 -12.91 -8.77 4.79
C THR A 21 -14.37 -8.85 5.21
N ARG A 22 -14.65 -9.09 6.50
CA ARG A 22 -15.97 -9.48 7.03
C ARG A 22 -16.56 -10.64 6.22
N ARG A 23 -15.77 -11.71 6.08
CA ARG A 23 -16.05 -12.87 5.22
C ARG A 23 -16.38 -12.44 3.80
N PHE A 24 -15.57 -11.53 3.25
CA PHE A 24 -15.72 -10.90 1.95
C PHE A 24 -16.97 -10.02 1.72
N GLU A 25 -17.81 -9.75 2.72
CA GLU A 25 -18.97 -8.84 2.59
C GLU A 25 -18.57 -7.45 2.07
N ALA A 26 -17.35 -7.00 2.36
CA ALA A 26 -16.79 -5.76 1.84
C ALA A 26 -16.77 -5.72 0.30
N ALA A 27 -16.62 -6.85 -0.40
CA ALA A 27 -16.71 -6.89 -1.87
C ALA A 27 -18.12 -6.61 -2.37
N ALA A 28 -19.14 -7.10 -1.65
CA ALA A 28 -20.54 -6.79 -1.96
C ALA A 28 -20.89 -5.32 -1.66
N ASP A 29 -20.26 -4.72 -0.65
CA ASP A 29 -20.35 -3.27 -0.40
C ASP A 29 -19.81 -2.47 -1.59
N VAL A 30 -18.61 -2.82 -2.10
CA VAL A 30 -18.03 -2.17 -3.29
C VAL A 30 -18.93 -2.34 -4.51
N THR A 31 -19.47 -3.55 -4.74
CA THR A 31 -20.41 -3.79 -5.84
C THR A 31 -21.63 -2.88 -5.78
N ARG A 32 -22.21 -2.69 -4.58
CA ARG A 32 -23.35 -1.76 -4.39
C ARG A 32 -22.95 -0.31 -4.60
N GLU A 33 -21.77 0.09 -4.13
CA GLU A 33 -21.22 1.44 -4.30
C GLU A 33 -21.09 1.82 -5.78
N VAL A 34 -20.60 0.91 -6.62
CA VAL A 34 -20.44 1.16 -8.07
C VAL A 34 -21.71 0.87 -8.88
N GLY A 35 -22.80 0.47 -8.23
CA GLY A 35 -24.09 0.17 -8.86
C GLY A 35 -24.14 -1.14 -9.66
N ALA A 36 -23.13 -2.02 -9.52
CA ALA A 36 -23.05 -3.25 -10.29
C ALA A 36 -24.03 -4.33 -9.79
N GLY A 37 -24.57 -5.12 -10.74
CA GLY A 37 -25.52 -6.20 -10.45
C GLY A 37 -24.89 -7.49 -9.91
N SER A 38 -23.56 -7.63 -9.96
CA SER A 38 -22.85 -8.83 -9.52
C SER A 38 -21.46 -8.51 -8.95
N VAL A 39 -20.99 -9.35 -8.03
CA VAL A 39 -19.67 -9.25 -7.42
C VAL A 39 -18.64 -9.90 -8.33
N GLY A 40 -17.70 -9.08 -8.79
CA GLY A 40 -16.61 -9.47 -9.71
C GLY A 40 -15.22 -9.50 -9.05
N VAL A 41 -14.21 -9.78 -9.87
CA VAL A 41 -12.80 -9.83 -9.45
C VAL A 41 -12.35 -8.44 -9.02
N ALA A 42 -12.62 -7.40 -9.83
CA ALA A 42 -12.27 -6.03 -9.50
C ALA A 42 -12.86 -5.54 -8.16
N HIS A 43 -14.12 -5.87 -7.86
CA HIS A 43 -14.77 -5.50 -6.60
C HIS A 43 -14.09 -6.13 -5.39
N THR A 44 -13.68 -7.39 -5.52
CA THR A 44 -12.96 -8.10 -4.47
C THR A 44 -11.56 -7.55 -4.29
N LEU A 45 -10.86 -7.23 -5.39
CA LEU A 45 -9.55 -6.57 -5.36
C LEU A 45 -9.63 -5.20 -4.66
N ILE A 46 -10.64 -4.37 -4.95
CA ILE A 46 -10.86 -3.08 -4.28
C ILE A 46 -11.11 -3.29 -2.77
N ALA A 47 -11.93 -4.27 -2.40
CA ALA A 47 -12.19 -4.57 -0.99
C ALA A 47 -10.90 -4.96 -0.25
N LEU A 48 -10.05 -5.79 -0.86
CA LEU A 48 -8.72 -6.12 -0.32
C LEU A 48 -7.82 -4.88 -0.26
N ALA A 49 -7.83 -4.04 -1.29
CA ALA A 49 -7.02 -2.82 -1.32
C ALA A 49 -7.42 -1.78 -0.26
N ARG A 50 -8.67 -1.83 0.22
CA ARG A 50 -9.17 -1.01 1.34
C ARG A 50 -8.83 -1.59 2.72
N MET A 51 -8.33 -2.82 2.82
CA MET A 51 -7.92 -3.41 4.10
C MET A 51 -6.62 -2.79 4.63
N PRO A 52 -6.62 -2.12 5.80
CA PRO A 52 -5.41 -1.51 6.34
C PRO A 52 -4.32 -2.56 6.59
N GLY A 53 -3.11 -2.30 6.09
CA GLY A 53 -1.96 -3.20 6.26
C GLY A 53 -1.97 -4.46 5.38
N GLY A 54 -2.97 -4.64 4.52
CA GLY A 54 -3.03 -5.75 3.57
C GLY A 54 -1.99 -5.64 2.46
N VAL A 55 -1.68 -6.78 1.83
CA VAL A 55 -0.78 -6.86 0.67
C VAL A 55 -1.34 -6.04 -0.50
N ALA A 56 -2.65 -6.13 -0.76
CA ALA A 56 -3.31 -5.35 -1.79
C ALA A 56 -3.22 -3.85 -1.54
N ALA A 57 -3.50 -3.42 -0.30
CA ALA A 57 -3.39 -2.02 0.10
C ALA A 57 -1.97 -1.48 -0.12
N GLY A 58 -0.94 -2.29 0.18
CA GLY A 58 0.45 -1.97 -0.09
C GLY A 58 0.76 -1.76 -1.58
N LEU A 59 0.23 -2.61 -2.47
CA LEU A 59 0.43 -2.49 -3.92
C LEU A 59 -0.18 -1.18 -4.45
N PHE A 60 -1.42 -0.90 -4.06
CA PHE A 60 -2.13 0.33 -4.44
C PHE A 60 -1.41 1.57 -3.92
N ALA A 61 -0.98 1.55 -2.66
CA ALA A 61 -0.23 2.65 -2.05
C ALA A 61 1.11 2.92 -2.75
N ARG A 62 1.87 1.87 -3.10
CA ARG A 62 3.17 2.01 -3.80
C ARG A 62 3.04 2.62 -5.19
N GLN A 63 1.93 2.35 -5.88
CA GLN A 63 1.64 2.96 -7.19
C GLN A 63 0.91 4.31 -7.07
N GLY A 64 0.57 4.76 -5.86
CA GLY A 64 -0.15 6.01 -5.66
C GLY A 64 -1.57 5.98 -6.23
N ILE A 65 -2.21 4.81 -6.25
CA ILE A 65 -3.55 4.61 -6.79
C ILE A 65 -4.51 4.46 -5.60
N PRO A 66 -5.37 5.46 -5.32
CA PRO A 66 -6.42 5.27 -4.33
C PRO A 66 -7.40 4.20 -4.83
N PRO A 67 -7.79 3.21 -3.99
CA PRO A 67 -8.76 2.18 -4.39
C PRO A 67 -10.08 2.78 -4.91
N ASP A 68 -10.48 3.93 -4.40
CA ASP A 68 -11.70 4.63 -4.78
C ASP A 68 -11.65 5.17 -6.21
N VAL A 69 -10.47 5.47 -6.75
CA VAL A 69 -10.30 5.86 -8.15
C VAL A 69 -10.57 4.68 -9.08
N LEU A 70 -10.12 3.48 -8.71
CA LEU A 70 -10.47 2.27 -9.45
C LEU A 70 -11.97 1.99 -9.37
N ALA A 71 -12.57 2.09 -8.17
CA ALA A 71 -14.01 1.92 -7.98
C ALA A 71 -14.84 2.89 -8.86
N ALA A 72 -14.49 4.17 -8.87
CA ALA A 72 -15.15 5.19 -9.69
C ALA A 72 -14.99 4.96 -11.20
N GLY A 73 -13.91 4.30 -11.63
CA GLY A 73 -13.66 3.99 -13.03
C GLY A 73 -14.38 2.74 -13.53
N LEU A 74 -14.83 1.84 -12.65
CA LEU A 74 -15.46 0.59 -13.07
C LEU A 74 -16.81 0.85 -13.75
N PRO A 75 -17.08 0.21 -14.90
CA PRO A 75 -18.37 0.31 -15.55
C PRO A 75 -19.43 -0.45 -14.73
N GLY A 76 -20.47 0.27 -14.25
CA GLY A 76 -21.45 -0.30 -13.32
C GLY A 76 -22.88 0.23 -13.38
N GLY A 77 -23.20 1.27 -14.15
CA GLY A 77 -24.57 1.80 -14.27
C GLY A 77 -25.47 1.15 -15.34
N GLY A 78 -25.18 -0.08 -15.77
CA GLY A 78 -25.90 -0.74 -16.88
C GLY A 78 -26.71 -1.94 -16.41
N ALA A 79 -28.04 -1.83 -16.43
CA ALA A 79 -29.00 -2.91 -16.22
C ALA A 79 -28.86 -4.02 -17.28
N GLY A 80 -27.83 -4.87 -17.14
CA GLY A 80 -27.63 -6.08 -17.93
C GLY A 80 -28.21 -7.28 -17.21
N GLN A 81 -29.15 -7.96 -17.86
CA GLN A 81 -29.97 -9.06 -17.34
C GLN A 81 -29.16 -10.11 -16.57
N ALA A 82 -29.63 -10.39 -15.35
CA ALA A 82 -29.20 -11.53 -14.56
C ALA A 82 -29.60 -12.83 -15.28
N SER A 83 -28.60 -13.61 -15.71
CA SER A 83 -28.83 -15.01 -16.04
C SER A 83 -28.84 -15.81 -14.73
N ASP A 84 -29.99 -16.39 -14.43
CA ASP A 84 -30.26 -17.15 -13.22
C ASP A 84 -29.67 -18.56 -13.34
N ALA A 85 -28.65 -18.85 -12.52
CA ALA A 85 -28.18 -20.20 -12.24
C ALA A 85 -27.41 -20.24 -10.91
N GLY A 86 -28.10 -20.64 -9.84
CA GLY A 86 -27.59 -21.37 -8.67
C GLY A 86 -26.41 -20.77 -7.87
N ALA A 87 -26.69 -20.35 -6.63
CA ALA A 87 -25.85 -19.56 -5.70
C ALA A 87 -24.36 -19.98 -5.53
N PRO A 88 -23.47 -19.00 -5.24
CA PRO A 88 -23.02 -18.82 -3.86
C PRO A 88 -23.03 -17.34 -3.43
N ARG A 89 -23.32 -17.06 -2.16
CA ARG A 89 -23.58 -15.69 -1.70
C ARG A 89 -22.39 -15.06 -1.01
N LEU A 90 -21.98 -13.94 -1.58
CA LEU A 90 -21.45 -12.81 -0.83
C LEU A 90 -22.53 -11.73 -0.76
N GLY A 91 -23.14 -11.54 0.43
CA GLY A 91 -24.11 -10.47 0.66
C GLY A 91 -25.40 -10.49 -0.18
N ARG A 92 -25.86 -11.68 -0.63
CA ARG A 92 -27.05 -11.92 -1.50
C ARG A 92 -26.90 -11.57 -2.99
N LEU A 93 -25.76 -11.02 -3.41
CA LEU A 93 -25.51 -10.71 -4.81
C LEU A 93 -24.97 -11.92 -5.57
N PRO A 94 -25.27 -12.04 -6.88
CA PRO A 94 -24.62 -13.03 -7.73
C PRO A 94 -23.14 -12.72 -7.88
N VAL A 95 -22.33 -13.75 -8.10
CA VAL A 95 -20.87 -13.65 -8.34
C VAL A 95 -20.56 -13.97 -9.80
N THR A 96 -19.53 -13.31 -10.37
CA THR A 96 -19.11 -13.60 -11.74
C THR A 96 -18.37 -14.94 -11.83
N ALA A 97 -18.36 -15.54 -13.03
CA ALA A 97 -17.60 -16.77 -13.29
C ALA A 97 -16.10 -16.58 -13.06
N GLY A 98 -15.54 -15.41 -13.40
CA GLY A 98 -14.14 -15.08 -13.16
C GLY A 98 -13.78 -15.06 -11.68
N LEU A 99 -14.67 -14.51 -10.84
CA LEU A 99 -14.48 -14.50 -9.39
C LEU A 99 -14.51 -15.92 -8.81
N ARG A 100 -15.48 -16.74 -9.23
CA ARG A 100 -15.55 -18.15 -8.80
C ARG A 100 -14.28 -18.92 -9.18
N ALA A 101 -13.84 -18.79 -10.43
CA ALA A 101 -12.61 -19.43 -10.89
C ALA A 101 -11.35 -18.94 -10.13
N ALA A 102 -11.32 -17.69 -9.66
CA ALA A 102 -10.23 -17.19 -8.82
C ALA A 102 -10.24 -17.85 -7.43
N PHE A 103 -11.41 -17.98 -6.82
CA PHE A 103 -11.58 -18.65 -5.53
C PHE A 103 -11.25 -20.15 -5.62
N ASP A 104 -11.70 -20.83 -6.66
CA ASP A 104 -11.37 -22.25 -6.92
C ASP A 104 -9.85 -22.44 -7.09
N ALA A 105 -9.21 -21.55 -7.86
CA ALA A 105 -7.76 -21.59 -8.06
C ALA A 105 -6.99 -21.33 -6.76
N ALA A 106 -7.48 -20.43 -5.90
CA ALA A 106 -6.91 -20.19 -4.58
C ALA A 106 -7.10 -21.42 -3.67
N ALA A 107 -8.28 -22.04 -3.69
CA ALA A 107 -8.62 -23.21 -2.88
C ALA A 107 -7.83 -24.48 -3.23
N ALA A 108 -7.19 -24.52 -4.41
CA ALA A 108 -6.26 -25.59 -4.77
C ALA A 108 -4.99 -25.61 -3.89
N THR A 109 -4.72 -24.55 -3.12
CA THR A 109 -3.63 -24.53 -2.13
C THR A 109 -4.07 -25.14 -0.79
N ALA A 110 -3.10 -25.43 0.08
CA ALA A 110 -3.39 -25.95 1.42
C ALA A 110 -4.15 -24.92 2.29
N ARG A 111 -3.86 -23.62 2.11
CA ARG A 111 -4.46 -22.51 2.86
C ARG A 111 -4.54 -21.27 1.97
N VAL A 112 -5.69 -20.61 1.99
CA VAL A 112 -5.95 -19.37 1.26
C VAL A 112 -5.67 -18.18 2.17
N ASP A 113 -4.50 -17.57 1.98
CA ASP A 113 -4.20 -16.25 2.54
C ASP A 113 -4.45 -15.15 1.49
N GLU A 114 -4.27 -13.88 1.89
CA GLU A 114 -4.48 -12.73 1.01
C GLU A 114 -3.61 -12.82 -0.25
N ARG A 115 -2.38 -13.34 -0.13
CA ARG A 115 -1.39 -13.38 -1.20
C ARG A 115 -1.79 -14.40 -2.27
N VAL A 116 -2.17 -15.60 -1.86
CA VAL A 116 -2.69 -16.64 -2.75
C VAL A 116 -3.92 -16.13 -3.49
N LEU A 117 -4.83 -15.49 -2.76
CA LEU A 117 -6.04 -14.94 -3.36
C LEU A 117 -5.73 -13.81 -4.36
N LEU A 118 -4.82 -12.89 -4.02
CA LEU A 118 -4.42 -11.81 -4.92
C LEU A 118 -3.80 -12.32 -6.22
N ILE A 119 -2.95 -13.35 -6.16
CA ILE A 119 -2.40 -13.98 -7.37
C ILE A 119 -3.53 -14.51 -8.26
N ALA A 120 -4.51 -15.19 -7.67
CA ALA A 120 -5.62 -15.78 -8.41
C ALA A 120 -6.55 -14.71 -9.02
N LEU A 121 -6.77 -13.60 -8.30
CA LEU A 121 -7.58 -12.46 -8.73
C LEU A 121 -6.88 -11.67 -9.85
N LEU A 122 -5.63 -11.26 -9.66
CA LEU A 122 -4.89 -10.45 -10.64
C LEU A 122 -4.76 -11.17 -12.00
N ALA A 123 -4.60 -12.49 -12.00
CA ALA A 123 -4.55 -13.29 -13.22
C ALA A 123 -5.90 -13.37 -13.98
N ARG A 124 -7.00 -12.91 -13.38
CA ARG A 124 -8.38 -12.99 -13.91
C ARG A 124 -9.08 -11.65 -13.91
N LEU A 125 -8.33 -10.56 -13.80
CA LEU A 125 -8.89 -9.23 -13.76
C LEU A 125 -9.65 -8.92 -15.06
N GLU A 126 -10.84 -8.33 -14.94
CA GLU A 126 -11.66 -7.99 -16.10
C GLU A 126 -10.97 -6.91 -16.96
N ALA A 127 -11.17 -6.94 -18.28
CA ALA A 127 -10.49 -6.04 -19.23
C ALA A 127 -10.64 -4.56 -18.85
N GLY A 128 -11.83 -4.11 -18.46
CA GLY A 128 -12.04 -2.71 -18.03
C GLY A 128 -11.22 -2.32 -16.79
N ALA A 129 -11.03 -3.25 -15.84
CA ALA A 129 -10.19 -2.99 -14.68
C ALA A 129 -8.68 -3.03 -15.03
N VAL A 130 -8.29 -3.91 -15.97
CA VAL A 130 -6.94 -3.91 -16.55
C VAL A 130 -6.65 -2.57 -17.24
N ASP A 131 -7.57 -2.08 -18.06
CA ASP A 131 -7.42 -0.81 -18.79
C ASP A 131 -7.30 0.38 -17.82
N LEU A 132 -8.06 0.39 -16.73
CA LEU A 132 -7.93 1.42 -15.69
C LEU A 132 -6.58 1.34 -14.97
N LEU A 133 -6.15 0.15 -14.56
CA LEU A 133 -4.88 0.01 -13.85
C LEU A 133 -3.69 0.31 -14.77
N ALA A 134 -3.66 -0.25 -15.98
CA ALA A 134 -2.57 -0.07 -16.93
C ALA A 134 -2.59 1.31 -17.60
N GLY A 135 -3.75 1.76 -18.06
CA GLY A 135 -3.90 3.03 -18.78
C GLY A 135 -3.85 4.25 -17.85
N TYR A 136 -4.72 4.27 -16.84
CA TYR A 136 -4.80 5.41 -15.91
C TYR A 136 -3.75 5.30 -14.80
N GLY A 137 -3.63 4.14 -14.17
CA GLY A 137 -2.70 3.89 -13.07
C GLY A 137 -1.24 3.70 -13.51
N ARG A 138 -0.98 3.49 -14.82
CA ARG A 138 0.34 3.11 -15.36
C ARG A 138 0.94 1.89 -14.64
N VAL A 139 0.08 0.97 -14.21
CA VAL A 139 0.47 -0.25 -13.51
C VAL A 139 0.97 -1.28 -14.51
N ASP A 140 2.13 -1.85 -14.23
CA ASP A 140 2.58 -3.10 -14.83
C ASP A 140 2.02 -4.28 -13.99
N LEU A 141 1.02 -4.97 -14.54
CA LEU A 141 0.35 -6.08 -13.86
C LEU A 141 1.25 -7.30 -13.70
N ASP A 142 2.18 -7.55 -14.63
CA ASP A 142 3.13 -8.65 -14.54
C ASP A 142 4.16 -8.38 -13.44
N ALA A 143 4.58 -7.12 -13.29
CA ALA A 143 5.40 -6.69 -12.16
C ALA A 143 4.66 -6.87 -10.83
N TRP A 144 3.39 -6.48 -10.73
CA TRP A 144 2.56 -6.73 -9.54
C TRP A 144 2.44 -8.22 -9.23
N LEU A 145 2.14 -9.06 -10.21
CA LEU A 145 2.07 -10.51 -10.02
C LEU A 145 3.41 -11.10 -9.55
N THR A 146 4.52 -10.63 -10.11
CA THR A 146 5.87 -11.05 -9.71
C THR A 146 6.15 -10.65 -8.26
N GLU A 147 5.81 -9.42 -7.90
CA GLU A 147 5.97 -8.90 -6.54
C GLU A 147 5.11 -9.68 -5.53
N VAL A 148 3.85 -9.95 -5.87
CA VAL A 148 2.95 -10.78 -5.05
C VAL A 148 3.41 -12.24 -5.03
N LYS A 149 4.15 -12.76 -6.01
CA LYS A 149 4.76 -14.10 -5.86
C LYS A 149 6.00 -14.10 -4.97
N ALA A 150 6.80 -13.03 -4.98
CA ALA A 150 8.11 -12.96 -4.34
C ALA A 150 8.13 -12.95 -2.80
N GLY A 151 6.99 -13.06 -2.11
CA GLY A 151 6.95 -13.08 -0.65
C GLY A 151 7.23 -11.75 0.08
N ARG A 152 7.70 -10.69 -0.60
CA ARG A 152 8.24 -9.50 0.09
C ARG A 152 7.24 -8.92 1.09
N ARG A 153 7.70 -8.72 2.33
CA ARG A 153 6.95 -8.11 3.40
C ARG A 153 7.12 -6.59 3.34
N VAL A 154 6.06 -5.87 3.65
CA VAL A 154 6.14 -4.43 3.94
C VAL A 154 6.94 -4.30 5.25
N GLY A 155 8.25 -4.05 5.14
CA GLY A 155 9.13 -3.98 6.31
C GLY A 155 10.59 -4.33 6.03
N ASP A 156 10.87 -5.09 4.96
CA ASP A 156 12.24 -5.43 4.56
C ASP A 156 12.86 -4.28 3.75
N VAL A 157 12.79 -3.06 4.30
CA VAL A 157 13.35 -1.85 3.70
C VAL A 157 14.87 -1.83 3.89
N PHE A 158 15.36 -2.49 4.92
CA PHE A 158 16.77 -2.59 5.22
C PHE A 158 17.27 -3.99 4.89
N GLY A 159 18.34 -4.05 4.10
CA GLY A 159 19.11 -5.26 3.87
C GLY A 159 19.81 -5.74 5.15
N PRO A 160 20.42 -6.94 5.12
CA PRO A 160 21.13 -7.51 6.27
C PRO A 160 22.33 -6.66 6.72
N ASP A 161 22.84 -5.77 5.87
CA ASP A 161 23.89 -4.79 6.14
C ASP A 161 23.36 -3.47 6.72
N GLY A 162 22.04 -3.33 6.90
CA GLY A 162 21.38 -2.10 7.32
C GLY A 162 21.25 -1.05 6.21
N ALA A 163 21.67 -1.36 4.98
CA ALA A 163 21.47 -0.47 3.83
C ALA A 163 20.01 -0.53 3.37
N ILE A 164 19.52 0.57 2.81
CA ILE A 164 18.19 0.63 2.22
C ILE A 164 18.18 -0.25 0.95
N ASP A 165 17.31 -1.27 0.86
CA ASP A 165 17.11 -2.05 -0.36
C ASP A 165 16.30 -1.23 -1.38
N PRO A 166 16.89 -0.77 -2.50
CA PRO A 166 16.17 0.01 -3.50
C PRO A 166 15.00 -0.76 -4.13
N ALA A 167 15.06 -2.10 -4.16
CA ALA A 167 14.01 -2.95 -4.69
C ALA A 167 12.80 -3.08 -3.74
N ALA A 168 12.91 -2.58 -2.50
CA ALA A 168 11.78 -2.47 -1.58
C ALA A 168 10.86 -1.27 -1.89
N PHE A 169 11.27 -0.38 -2.81
CA PHE A 169 10.54 0.84 -3.14
C PHE A 169 9.86 0.74 -4.50
N GLY A 170 8.61 1.21 -4.56
CA GLY A 170 7.92 1.40 -5.83
C GLY A 170 8.53 2.56 -6.65
N PRO A 171 8.23 2.66 -7.96
CA PRO A 171 8.84 3.65 -8.85
C PRO A 171 8.72 5.10 -8.36
N GLY A 172 7.60 5.46 -7.74
CA GLY A 172 7.39 6.78 -7.14
C GLY A 172 8.35 7.05 -5.98
N ALA A 173 8.49 6.12 -5.05
CA ALA A 173 9.38 6.27 -3.91
C ALA A 173 10.86 6.23 -4.33
N SER A 174 11.23 5.40 -5.32
CA SER A 174 12.58 5.40 -5.88
C SER A 174 12.96 6.74 -6.50
N ARG A 175 12.01 7.41 -7.19
CA ARG A 175 12.22 8.79 -7.68
C ARG A 175 12.44 9.78 -6.53
N VAL A 176 11.64 9.70 -5.46
CA VAL A 176 11.81 10.55 -4.27
C VAL A 176 13.17 10.34 -3.61
N LEU A 177 13.62 9.08 -3.47
CA LEU A 177 14.95 8.76 -2.92
C LEU A 177 16.07 9.32 -3.80
N ALA A 178 15.95 9.20 -5.13
CA ALA A 178 16.91 9.80 -6.06
C ALA A 178 16.97 11.33 -5.90
N VAL A 179 15.81 12.00 -5.84
CA VAL A 179 15.73 13.45 -5.57
C VAL A 179 16.35 13.77 -4.20
N THR A 180 16.10 12.97 -3.18
CA THR A 180 16.69 13.16 -1.83
C THR A 180 18.21 13.16 -1.88
N VAL A 181 18.83 12.24 -2.63
CA VAL A 181 20.29 12.17 -2.80
C VAL A 181 20.82 13.40 -3.55
N THR A 182 20.15 13.81 -4.63
CA THR A 182 20.52 15.01 -5.39
C THR A 182 20.44 16.28 -4.54
N GLU A 183 19.33 16.49 -3.84
CA GLU A 183 19.13 17.65 -2.96
C GLU A 183 20.09 17.64 -1.76
N ALA A 184 20.40 16.47 -1.20
CA ALA A 184 21.41 16.34 -0.14
C ALA A 184 22.77 16.90 -0.59
N GLY A 185 23.21 16.49 -1.78
CA GLY A 185 24.47 16.93 -2.36
C GLY A 185 24.49 18.43 -2.64
N ALA A 186 23.39 18.96 -3.20
CA ALA A 186 23.25 20.39 -3.48
C ALA A 186 23.29 21.25 -2.20
N LEU A 187 22.74 20.75 -1.10
CA LEU A 187 22.68 21.43 0.20
C LEU A 187 23.90 21.13 1.11
N GLY A 188 24.80 20.24 0.69
CA GLY A 188 25.97 19.83 1.47
C GLY A 188 25.62 19.03 2.73
N HIS A 189 24.56 18.23 2.69
CA HIS A 189 24.20 17.29 3.75
C HIS A 189 24.89 15.94 3.56
N GLU A 190 25.66 15.51 4.57
CA GLU A 190 26.23 14.16 4.63
C GLU A 190 25.24 13.11 5.19
N ARG A 191 24.13 13.57 5.79
CA ARG A 191 23.11 12.72 6.40
C ARG A 191 21.72 13.10 5.91
N TYR A 192 20.92 12.08 5.62
CA TYR A 192 19.55 12.23 5.15
C TYR A 192 18.59 12.28 6.34
N GLY A 193 18.07 13.47 6.64
CA GLY A 193 17.07 13.68 7.68
C GLY A 193 15.64 13.75 7.14
N ILE A 194 14.65 13.71 8.04
CA ILE A 194 13.22 13.81 7.69
C ILE A 194 12.92 15.10 6.91
N ALA A 195 13.54 16.23 7.28
CA ALA A 195 13.34 17.51 6.60
C ALA A 195 13.76 17.45 5.11
N LEU A 196 14.86 16.75 4.82
CA LEU A 196 15.36 16.59 3.46
C LEU A 196 14.48 15.64 2.65
N LEU A 197 14.01 14.55 3.26
CA LEU A 197 13.05 13.65 2.62
C LEU A 197 11.71 14.36 2.31
N LEU A 198 11.24 15.20 3.23
CA LEU A 198 10.03 16.01 3.03
C LEU A 198 10.23 17.04 1.90
N HIS A 199 11.41 17.66 1.83
CA HIS A 199 11.77 18.54 0.73
C HIS A 199 11.77 17.78 -0.61
N ALA A 200 12.41 16.62 -0.67
CA ALA A 200 12.43 15.76 -1.86
C ALA A 200 11.02 15.32 -2.30
N LEU A 201 10.14 15.00 -1.36
CA LEU A 201 8.73 14.71 -1.65
C LEU A 201 8.01 15.90 -2.29
N ALA A 202 8.31 17.13 -1.85
CA ALA A 202 7.71 18.34 -2.39
C ALA A 202 8.31 18.73 -3.76
N THR A 203 9.57 18.41 -4.02
CA THR A 203 10.26 18.75 -5.27
C THR A 203 10.14 17.68 -6.36
N THR A 204 9.79 16.44 -6.00
CA THR A 204 9.61 15.35 -6.99
C THR A 204 8.49 15.66 -7.97
N PRO A 205 8.78 15.84 -9.27
CA PRO A 205 7.77 16.20 -10.27
C PRO A 205 6.73 15.10 -10.47
N GLY A 206 5.45 15.48 -10.50
CA GLY A 206 4.33 14.56 -10.57
C GLY A 206 4.22 13.64 -9.35
N GLY A 207 4.86 14.01 -8.24
CA GLY A 207 4.81 13.27 -6.98
C GLY A 207 3.46 13.41 -6.29
N LEU A 208 3.15 12.47 -5.38
CA LEU A 208 1.88 12.45 -4.64
C LEU A 208 1.64 13.75 -3.85
N LEU A 209 2.69 14.34 -3.27
CA LEU A 209 2.59 15.59 -2.51
C LEU A 209 2.18 16.78 -3.39
N GLU A 210 2.76 16.88 -4.59
CA GLU A 210 2.41 17.89 -5.59
C GLU A 210 0.97 17.70 -6.06
N GLN A 211 0.58 16.47 -6.41
CA GLN A 211 -0.79 16.15 -6.82
C GLN A 211 -1.81 16.46 -5.72
N ALA A 212 -1.52 16.12 -4.47
CA ALA A 212 -2.37 16.40 -3.33
C ALA A 212 -2.56 17.91 -3.12
N TYR A 213 -1.49 18.70 -3.23
CA TYR A 213 -1.59 20.16 -3.09
C TYR A 213 -2.34 20.81 -4.25
N LEU A 214 -2.13 20.35 -5.49
CA LEU A 214 -2.90 20.80 -6.65
C LEU A 214 -4.40 20.49 -6.48
N PHE A 215 -4.73 19.29 -6.03
CA PHE A 215 -6.12 18.89 -5.74
C PHE A 215 -6.76 19.78 -4.66
N LEU A 216 -6.02 20.05 -3.58
CA LEU A 216 -6.46 20.92 -2.49
C LEU A 216 -6.42 22.41 -2.84
N ARG A 217 -6.05 22.78 -4.08
CA ARG A 217 -5.85 24.16 -4.55
C ARG A 217 -4.92 24.96 -3.63
N ARG A 218 -3.88 24.31 -3.11
CA ARG A 218 -2.83 24.92 -2.29
C ARG A 218 -1.59 25.18 -3.13
N ASP A 219 -0.80 26.18 -2.74
CA ASP A 219 0.43 26.54 -3.44
C ASP A 219 1.56 25.54 -3.13
N VAL A 220 1.90 24.72 -4.13
CA VAL A 220 3.02 23.77 -4.07
C VAL A 220 4.36 24.51 -3.93
N ARG A 221 4.48 25.70 -4.51
CA ARG A 221 5.72 26.49 -4.44
C ARG A 221 5.99 26.92 -2.99
N ALA A 222 4.98 27.43 -2.30
CA ALA A 222 5.08 27.80 -0.89
C ALA A 222 5.53 26.60 -0.03
N LEU A 223 5.00 25.40 -0.29
CA LEU A 223 5.43 24.18 0.39
C LEU A 223 6.90 23.83 0.11
N ARG A 224 7.35 23.94 -1.14
CA ARG A 224 8.76 23.71 -1.52
C ARG A 224 9.69 24.67 -0.80
N GLU A 225 9.34 25.95 -0.73
CA GLU A 225 10.13 26.98 -0.03
C GLU A 225 10.19 26.72 1.49
N GLN A 226 9.07 26.32 2.11
CA GLN A 226 9.02 25.96 3.53
C GLN A 226 9.86 24.73 3.85
N THR A 227 9.72 23.67 3.05
CA THR A 227 10.48 22.42 3.24
C THR A 227 11.96 22.60 2.94
N LEU A 228 12.32 23.44 1.97
CA LEU A 228 13.71 23.84 1.72
C LEU A 228 14.31 24.58 2.93
N THR A 229 13.54 25.49 3.53
CA THR A 229 13.99 26.21 4.74
C THR A 229 14.24 25.24 5.90
N LEU A 230 13.37 24.23 6.05
CA LEU A 230 13.55 23.18 7.06
C LEU A 230 14.76 22.28 6.77
N ALA A 231 14.99 21.92 5.50
CA ALA A 231 16.12 21.08 5.10
C ALA A 231 17.46 21.84 5.22
N GLY A 232 17.53 23.05 4.67
CA GLY A 232 18.72 23.91 4.69
C GLY A 232 19.05 24.50 6.06
N SER A 233 18.13 24.45 7.02
CA SER A 233 18.45 24.67 8.43
C SER A 233 19.37 23.56 8.90
N ARG A 234 20.69 23.76 8.76
CA ARG A 234 21.69 22.86 9.33
C ARG A 234 21.27 22.56 10.77
N PRO A 235 21.08 21.30 11.17
CA PRO A 235 20.99 20.97 12.59
C PRO A 235 22.26 21.54 13.18
N ARG A 236 22.11 22.56 14.04
CA ARG A 236 23.22 23.24 14.68
C ARG A 236 23.95 22.15 15.46
N ALA A 237 24.99 21.58 14.84
CA ALA A 237 25.81 20.55 15.44
C ALA A 237 26.21 21.09 16.80
N GLY A 238 25.84 20.36 17.86
CA GLY A 238 25.98 20.80 19.23
C GLY A 238 27.38 21.34 19.46
N ARG A 239 27.48 22.67 19.56
CA ARG A 239 28.60 23.33 20.19
C ARG A 239 28.37 23.18 21.68
N GLY A 240 28.93 22.10 22.21
CA GLY A 240 29.14 21.91 23.63
C GLY A 240 30.35 21.01 23.81
N PRO A 241 31.56 21.55 24.05
CA PRO A 241 32.56 20.75 24.75
C PRO A 241 31.90 20.30 26.07
N ALA A 242 31.99 19.01 26.37
CA ALA A 242 31.58 18.51 27.67
C ALA A 242 32.27 19.35 28.74
N PRO A 243 31.57 19.86 29.77
CA PRO A 243 32.26 20.39 30.93
C PRO A 243 33.12 19.26 31.49
N GLU A 244 34.42 19.49 31.47
CA GLU A 244 35.42 18.72 32.18
C GLU A 244 34.89 18.48 33.59
N ARG A 245 34.49 17.23 33.87
CA ARG A 245 34.09 16.83 35.23
C ARG A 245 35.30 17.09 36.12
N ALA A 246 35.20 18.11 36.95
CA ALA A 246 36.14 18.31 38.03
C ALA A 246 36.25 17.02 38.86
N PRO A 247 37.45 16.63 39.31
CA PRO A 247 37.65 15.44 40.12
C PRO A 247 36.81 15.56 41.40
N VAL A 248 36.01 14.52 41.67
CA VAL A 248 35.29 14.36 42.93
C VAL A 248 36.34 14.21 44.03
N PRO A 249 36.36 15.07 45.07
CA PRO A 249 37.24 14.86 46.21
C PRO A 249 36.82 13.59 46.95
N ASP A 250 37.80 12.74 47.27
CA ASP A 250 37.64 11.51 48.04
C ASP A 250 36.88 11.77 49.35
N GLU A 251 35.69 11.18 49.48
CA GLU A 251 34.91 11.19 50.70
C GLU A 251 35.38 10.03 51.60
N PRO A 252 35.78 10.29 52.87
CA PRO A 252 36.31 9.26 53.74
C PRO A 252 35.23 8.32 54.28
N VAL A 253 35.58 7.05 54.22
CA VAL A 253 34.94 5.84 54.77
C VAL A 253 34.26 6.08 56.13
N ARG A 254 32.96 5.75 56.23
CA ARG A 254 32.32 5.40 57.52
C ARG A 254 32.30 3.89 57.68
N GLN A 255 33.19 3.38 58.53
CA GLN A 255 33.10 2.06 59.13
C GLN A 255 31.90 2.03 60.08
N VAL A 256 31.04 1.03 59.94
CA VAL A 256 30.00 0.69 60.92
C VAL A 256 30.42 -0.62 61.58
N LEU A 257 30.50 -0.56 62.91
CA LEU A 257 30.69 -1.68 63.85
C LEU A 257 29.45 -2.57 63.91
#